data_AF-A0A1H1Q7T4-F1
#
_entry.id   AF-A0A1H1Q7T4-F1
#
_cell.length_a   1.000
_cell.length_b   1.000
_cell.length_c   1.000
_cell.angle_alpha   90.00
_cell.angle_beta   90.00
_cell.angle_gamma   90.00
#
_symmetry.space_group_name_H-M   'P 1'
#
loop_
_entity.id
_entity.type
_entity.pdbx_description
1 polymer ?
#
loop_
_entity_poly.entity_id
_entity_poly.type
_entity_poly.pdbx_seq_one_letter_code
_entity_poly.pdbx_strand_id
1 'polypeptide(L)'
;MNLLQSKIRLWAILPLAIVFMQCEKQELIDDELSFKIEESNMQKAIALDEESAGNNLSFPVIWSDGYALNLREAPTPGEVMTNGDWWYVWGVDPIDPQADIFSCYPSEVKEFLCIDQTEPGDGGEVYKAYVQKDPLNVWQADNFMVNGPVNVDLIDWGDNLESIDWGIKSQVRTEVVLYKNLKETVTEYAMRHASGWGVDEIHGLQTDLNDEIVYGPGNQATIYSHNARLTIQKLNVNREDIEESDLYWIPSKGWSETNRSDDIINDPIFNKEVYNAGDGPGFYQAEVNVKGKIIYGYTWNVRQLNDGVGDYRITFSLDNQGAVPLNTFFNEWTEILLPDELERALAEGEEIRGGVAEIDLANNLSYMDIRILPKTTGNGGGNSGGGNGNGGGNSGGGHGN
;
A
#
# COMPACT_ATOMS: atom_id res chain seq x y z
N MET A 1 -28.39 37.50 51.28
CA MET A 1 -28.45 36.47 50.21
C MET A 1 -28.36 37.23 48.89
N ASN A 2 -27.15 37.29 48.34
CA ASN A 2 -26.72 38.05 47.15
C ASN A 2 -27.62 37.70 45.96
N LEU A 3 -28.24 38.57 45.15
CA LEU A 3 -27.85 39.79 44.43
C LEU A 3 -26.66 39.64 43.46
N LEU A 4 -27.01 39.89 42.19
CA LEU A 4 -26.23 40.49 41.10
C LEU A 4 -25.44 39.60 40.12
N GLN A 5 -25.84 39.80 38.84
CA GLN A 5 -25.01 39.93 37.63
C GLN A 5 -24.49 38.65 36.95
N SER A 6 -24.31 38.57 35.63
CA SER A 6 -24.69 39.37 34.45
C SER A 6 -23.97 38.75 33.26
N LYS A 7 -24.61 38.77 32.08
CA LYS A 7 -24.05 38.89 30.71
C LYS A 7 -24.28 37.71 29.76
N ILE A 8 -25.35 37.90 29.00
CA ILE A 8 -25.49 37.61 27.57
C ILE A 8 -24.40 38.37 26.78
N ARG A 9 -23.78 37.72 25.79
CA ARG A 9 -23.27 38.37 24.56
C ARG A 9 -23.52 37.49 23.34
N LEU A 10 -24.09 38.13 22.33
CA LEU A 10 -24.42 37.69 20.98
C LEU A 10 -23.51 38.48 20.02
N TRP A 11 -23.28 37.97 18.79
CA TRP A 11 -22.59 38.59 17.62
C TRP A 11 -21.04 38.58 17.66
N ALA A 12 -20.24 38.37 16.59
CA ALA A 12 -20.45 38.13 15.16
C ALA A 12 -19.10 37.83 14.46
N ILE A 13 -19.14 37.05 13.37
CA ILE A 13 -18.51 37.24 12.04
C ILE A 13 -16.98 37.52 11.95
N LEU A 14 -16.29 36.62 11.19
CA LEU A 14 -15.01 36.70 10.43
C LEU A 14 -14.72 38.09 9.78
N PRO A 15 -13.57 38.43 9.16
CA PRO A 15 -12.32 37.67 8.90
C PRO A 15 -11.01 38.49 9.10
N LEU A 16 -9.83 37.84 9.06
CA LEU A 16 -8.64 38.41 8.42
C LEU A 16 -7.53 37.36 8.22
N ALA A 17 -7.24 37.08 6.95
CA ALA A 17 -5.99 36.50 6.48
C ALA A 17 -4.86 37.54 6.54
N ILE A 18 -3.60 37.11 6.68
CA ILE A 18 -2.45 37.43 5.79
C ILE A 18 -1.12 36.90 6.39
N VAL A 19 -0.55 35.90 5.69
CA VAL A 19 0.86 35.76 5.17
C VAL A 19 2.04 35.80 6.18
N PHE A 20 3.02 34.89 6.21
CA PHE A 20 3.95 34.34 5.18
C PHE A 20 4.22 32.84 5.44
N MET A 21 4.25 31.89 4.48
CA MET A 21 4.98 31.76 3.21
C MET A 21 6.51 31.77 3.36
N GLN A 22 7.10 30.59 3.56
CA GLN A 22 8.43 30.27 3.03
C GLN A 22 8.28 29.16 2.00
N CYS A 23 8.77 29.50 0.82
CA CYS A 23 8.68 28.81 -0.46
C CYS A 23 10.04 28.15 -0.65
N GLU A 24 10.11 26.83 -0.78
CA GLU A 24 11.27 26.20 -1.40
C GLU A 24 11.04 26.20 -2.91
N LYS A 25 11.92 26.91 -3.61
CA LYS A 25 11.94 27.02 -5.06
C LYS A 25 12.14 25.64 -5.67
N GLN A 26 11.18 25.17 -6.44
CA GLN A 26 11.43 24.14 -7.44
C GLN A 26 11.99 24.84 -8.68
N GLU A 27 13.30 24.75 -8.89
CA GLU A 27 13.94 25.20 -10.12
C GLU A 27 13.43 24.37 -11.30
N LEU A 28 12.95 25.05 -12.33
CA LEU A 28 12.73 24.48 -13.66
C LEU A 28 14.09 24.01 -14.21
N ILE A 29 14.24 22.71 -14.39
CA ILE A 29 15.31 22.14 -15.21
C ILE A 29 14.70 21.71 -16.54
N ASP A 30 15.28 22.24 -17.62
CA ASP A 30 14.97 22.01 -19.02
C ASP A 30 14.98 20.51 -19.38
N ASP A 31 13.95 20.05 -20.09
CA ASP A 31 13.62 18.65 -20.42
C ASP A 31 14.69 17.89 -21.25
N GLU A 32 15.78 18.54 -21.67
CA GLU A 32 16.92 17.87 -22.35
C GLU A 32 18.05 17.44 -21.41
N LEU A 33 18.10 17.98 -20.18
CA LEU A 33 19.10 17.59 -19.16
C LEU A 33 18.64 16.41 -18.31
N SER A 34 17.33 16.22 -18.12
CA SER A 34 16.75 15.06 -17.44
C SER A 34 17.06 13.74 -18.17
N PHE A 35 17.02 13.75 -19.52
CA PHE A 35 17.30 12.56 -20.33
C PHE A 35 18.77 12.11 -20.24
N LYS A 36 19.72 13.05 -20.06
CA LYS A 36 21.14 12.72 -19.87
C LYS A 36 21.49 12.32 -18.44
N ILE A 37 20.74 12.82 -17.45
CA ILE A 37 20.89 12.40 -16.06
C ILE A 37 20.42 10.94 -15.89
N GLU A 38 19.32 10.55 -16.54
CA GLU A 38 18.85 9.15 -16.58
C GLU A 38 19.88 8.22 -17.22
N GLU A 39 20.52 8.60 -18.34
CA GLU A 39 21.55 7.79 -19.00
C GLU A 39 22.83 7.65 -18.15
N SER A 40 23.24 8.72 -17.45
CA SER A 40 24.42 8.69 -16.57
C SER A 40 24.17 7.94 -15.26
N ASN A 41 22.93 7.94 -14.76
CA ASN A 41 22.52 7.13 -13.61
C ASN A 41 22.36 5.66 -14.01
N MET A 42 21.93 5.36 -15.24
CA MET A 42 21.98 4.02 -15.82
C MET A 42 23.42 3.49 -15.93
N GLN A 43 24.40 4.33 -16.27
CA GLN A 43 25.81 3.90 -16.35
C GLN A 43 26.50 3.80 -14.99
N LYS A 44 26.02 4.50 -13.95
CA LYS A 44 26.48 4.30 -12.57
C LYS A 44 25.81 3.12 -11.86
N ALA A 45 24.62 2.71 -12.31
CA ALA A 45 23.94 1.49 -11.90
C ALA A 45 24.56 0.20 -12.49
N ILE A 46 25.60 0.31 -13.34
CA ILE A 46 26.39 -0.83 -13.83
C ILE A 46 27.57 -1.16 -12.86
N ALA A 47 27.63 -0.53 -11.69
CA ALA A 47 28.55 -0.91 -10.62
C ALA A 47 27.76 -1.42 -9.40
N LEU A 48 27.87 -2.74 -9.18
CA LEU A 48 27.26 -3.58 -8.13
C LEU A 48 25.81 -4.01 -8.40
N ASP A 49 25.65 -4.83 -9.43
CA ASP A 49 24.62 -5.88 -9.49
C ASP A 49 24.99 -7.00 -8.50
N GLU A 50 24.90 -6.71 -7.19
CA GLU A 50 24.55 -7.77 -6.26
C GLU A 50 23.04 -7.90 -6.38
N GLU A 51 22.60 -8.99 -7.01
CA GLU A 51 21.19 -9.38 -7.10
C GLU A 51 20.62 -9.36 -5.67
N SER A 52 19.89 -8.30 -5.29
CA SER A 52 19.35 -8.21 -3.94
C SER A 52 18.47 -9.43 -3.72
N ALA A 53 18.73 -10.20 -2.67
CA ALA A 53 17.98 -11.43 -2.44
C ALA A 53 16.48 -11.12 -2.29
N GLY A 54 15.64 -12.07 -2.72
CA GLY A 54 14.20 -11.99 -2.51
C GLY A 54 13.83 -11.97 -1.01
N ASN A 55 12.59 -11.59 -0.73
CA ASN A 55 12.07 -11.55 0.63
C ASN A 55 12.01 -12.96 1.25
N ASN A 56 12.27 -13.02 2.57
CA ASN A 56 12.11 -14.24 3.36
C ASN A 56 10.68 -14.33 3.89
N LEU A 57 10.16 -15.55 4.08
CA LEU A 57 8.86 -15.74 4.70
C LEU A 57 8.99 -15.63 6.23
N SER A 58 8.31 -14.67 6.83
CA SER A 58 8.28 -14.46 8.30
C SER A 58 6.92 -14.74 8.91
N PHE A 59 5.86 -14.62 8.12
CA PHE A 59 4.50 -14.88 8.55
C PHE A 59 4.01 -16.21 7.95
N PRO A 60 3.32 -17.07 8.72
CA PRO A 60 2.90 -18.38 8.23
C PRO A 60 1.99 -18.30 7.01
N VAL A 61 2.01 -19.33 6.16
CA VAL A 61 1.13 -19.41 4.98
C VAL A 61 0.50 -20.78 4.76
N ILE A 62 -0.78 -20.75 4.42
CA ILE A 62 -1.55 -21.90 3.93
C ILE A 62 -1.58 -21.85 2.40
N TRP A 63 -1.08 -22.90 1.77
CA TRP A 63 -1.22 -23.13 0.33
C TRP A 63 -2.53 -23.90 0.08
N SER A 64 -3.61 -23.20 -0.26
CA SER A 64 -4.95 -23.78 -0.23
C SER A 64 -5.30 -24.57 -1.49
N ASP A 65 -4.90 -24.13 -2.67
CA ASP A 65 -5.40 -24.67 -3.95
C ASP A 65 -4.48 -25.73 -4.59
N GLY A 66 -3.60 -26.36 -3.81
CA GLY A 66 -2.68 -27.37 -4.36
C GLY A 66 -1.43 -26.79 -5.04
N TYR A 67 -1.21 -25.47 -4.93
CA TYR A 67 -0.07 -24.76 -5.53
C TYR A 67 0.63 -23.89 -4.48
N ALA A 68 1.96 -23.88 -4.52
CA ALA A 68 2.81 -23.07 -3.65
C ALA A 68 3.74 -22.18 -4.48
N LEU A 69 4.05 -20.99 -3.97
CA LEU A 69 5.09 -20.14 -4.54
C LEU A 69 6.48 -20.69 -4.19
N ASN A 70 7.47 -20.38 -5.02
CA ASN A 70 8.87 -20.66 -4.68
C ASN A 70 9.28 -19.71 -3.56
N LEU A 71 9.60 -20.26 -2.39
CA LEU A 71 10.12 -19.51 -1.26
C LEU A 71 11.64 -19.53 -1.26
N ARG A 72 12.22 -18.57 -0.55
CA ARG A 72 13.63 -18.61 -0.20
C ARG A 72 13.85 -19.71 0.84
N GLU A 73 14.86 -20.54 0.60
CA GLU A 73 15.17 -21.70 1.45
C GLU A 73 16.62 -21.63 1.91
N ALA A 74 16.85 -22.01 3.18
CA ALA A 74 18.20 -22.20 3.71
C ALA A 74 18.83 -23.48 3.13
N PRO A 75 20.17 -23.59 3.12
CA PRO A 75 20.87 -24.81 2.66
C PRO A 75 20.40 -26.08 3.37
N THR A 76 20.02 -25.95 4.65
CA THR A 76 19.38 -27.02 5.41
C THR A 76 17.93 -26.62 5.70
N PRO A 77 16.95 -27.48 5.41
CA PRO A 77 15.55 -27.19 5.71
C PRO A 77 15.32 -26.86 7.19
N GLY A 78 14.64 -25.74 7.45
CA GLY A 78 14.31 -25.28 8.80
C GLY A 78 15.43 -24.55 9.55
N GLU A 79 16.61 -24.37 8.94
CA GLU A 79 17.65 -23.52 9.52
C GLU A 79 17.39 -22.03 9.26
N VAL A 80 17.74 -21.22 10.25
CA VAL A 80 17.77 -19.77 10.15
C VAL A 80 19.23 -19.33 10.04
N MET A 81 19.53 -18.53 9.03
CA MET A 81 20.84 -17.92 8.81
C MET A 81 20.73 -16.42 9.01
N THR A 82 21.58 -15.88 9.87
CA THR A 82 21.66 -14.45 10.25
C THR A 82 23.09 -13.94 10.10
N ASN A 83 23.70 -14.21 8.94
CA ASN A 83 25.11 -13.91 8.66
C ASN A 83 25.32 -12.58 7.91
N GLY A 84 24.23 -11.91 7.50
CA GLY A 84 24.25 -10.68 6.74
C GLY A 84 24.08 -9.43 7.60
N ASP A 85 23.71 -8.34 6.95
CA ASP A 85 23.51 -7.04 7.56
C ASP A 85 22.34 -7.05 8.55
N TRP A 86 22.45 -6.22 9.58
CA TRP A 86 21.44 -6.06 10.61
C TRP A 86 21.48 -4.65 11.22
N TRP A 87 20.39 -4.26 11.87
CA TRP A 87 20.23 -2.97 12.55
C TRP A 87 19.92 -3.18 14.02
N TYR A 88 20.35 -2.26 14.88
CA TYR A 88 19.75 -2.14 16.21
C TYR A 88 18.36 -1.55 16.06
N VAL A 89 17.38 -2.11 16.77
CA VAL A 89 16.00 -1.62 16.81
C VAL A 89 15.47 -1.66 18.25
N TRP A 90 14.64 -0.70 18.62
CA TRP A 90 14.04 -0.61 19.95
C TRP A 90 12.69 0.11 19.89
N GLY A 91 12.02 0.28 21.04
CA GLY A 91 10.76 0.99 21.11
C GLY A 91 9.62 0.35 20.32
N VAL A 92 8.57 1.12 20.05
CA VAL A 92 7.38 0.66 19.31
C VAL A 92 7.68 0.63 17.82
N ASP A 93 7.21 -0.38 17.08
CA ASP A 93 7.30 -0.33 15.63
C ASP A 93 6.50 0.87 15.10
N PRO A 94 7.07 1.66 14.19
CA PRO A 94 6.37 2.80 13.64
C PRO A 94 5.21 2.31 12.75
N ILE A 95 4.07 2.99 12.86
CA ILE A 95 2.82 2.60 12.18
C ILE A 95 2.64 3.40 10.90
N ASP A 96 3.19 4.62 10.83
CA ASP A 96 3.09 5.53 9.69
C ASP A 96 4.42 6.27 9.42
N PRO A 97 4.61 6.85 8.21
CA PRO A 97 5.83 7.56 7.85
C PRO A 97 6.19 8.80 8.69
N GLN A 98 5.26 9.31 9.49
CA GLN A 98 5.48 10.43 10.40
C GLN A 98 5.93 9.98 11.79
N ALA A 99 5.80 8.69 12.10
CA ALA A 99 6.29 8.10 13.34
C ALA A 99 7.84 8.02 13.35
N ASP A 100 8.40 8.18 14.54
CA ASP A 100 9.83 8.04 14.75
C ASP A 100 10.28 6.60 14.47
N ILE A 101 11.32 6.42 13.66
CA ILE A 101 11.97 5.13 13.50
C ILE A 101 13.01 4.98 14.61
N PHE A 102 12.79 4.01 15.48
CA PHE A 102 13.66 3.70 16.62
C PHE A 102 14.70 2.65 16.23
N SER A 103 15.70 3.07 15.45
CA SER A 103 16.77 2.19 14.98
C SER A 103 18.10 2.91 14.77
N CYS A 104 19.18 2.14 14.68
CA CYS A 104 20.46 2.63 14.18
C CYS A 104 21.30 1.50 13.55
N TYR A 105 22.15 1.87 12.61
CA TYR A 105 23.12 0.93 12.03
C TYR A 105 24.27 0.65 13.01
N PRO A 106 24.74 -0.60 13.16
CA PRO A 106 25.84 -0.92 14.06
C PRO A 106 27.17 -0.31 13.62
N SER A 107 28.03 -0.02 14.59
CA SER A 107 29.37 0.51 14.37
C SER A 107 30.36 -0.58 13.98
N GLU A 108 31.07 -0.37 12.86
CA GLU A 108 32.14 -1.28 12.42
C GLU A 108 33.40 -1.23 13.30
N VAL A 109 33.56 -0.17 14.10
CA VAL A 109 34.80 0.10 14.85
C VAL A 109 34.67 -0.16 16.35
N LYS A 110 33.45 -0.13 16.89
CA LYS A 110 33.18 -0.36 18.31
C LYS A 110 31.95 -1.23 18.48
N GLU A 111 32.16 -2.40 19.06
CA GLU A 111 31.10 -3.30 19.45
C GLU A 111 30.08 -2.59 20.37
N PHE A 112 28.79 -2.92 20.21
CA PHE A 112 27.68 -2.41 21.00
C PHE A 112 27.28 -0.93 20.81
N LEU A 113 27.85 -0.23 19.82
CA LEU A 113 27.46 1.14 19.51
C LEU A 113 26.86 1.26 18.10
N CYS A 114 26.06 2.31 17.92
CA CYS A 114 25.62 2.77 16.62
C CYS A 114 26.81 3.37 15.82
N ILE A 115 26.67 3.47 14.50
CA ILE A 115 27.69 4.05 13.60
C ILE A 115 28.12 5.46 14.01
N ASP A 116 27.21 6.25 14.57
CA ASP A 116 27.44 7.60 15.10
C ASP A 116 28.10 7.62 16.50
N GLN A 117 28.49 6.45 17.02
CA GLN A 117 29.12 6.22 18.32
C GLN A 117 28.20 6.42 19.52
N THR A 118 26.89 6.46 19.32
CA THR A 118 25.90 6.47 20.42
C THR A 118 25.57 5.05 20.88
N GLU A 119 25.08 4.92 22.11
CA GLU A 119 24.52 3.66 22.61
C GLU A 119 23.12 3.47 21.99
N PRO A 120 22.79 2.29 21.44
CA PRO A 120 21.46 2.02 20.92
C PRO A 120 20.43 1.97 22.04
N GLY A 121 19.20 2.37 21.74
CA GLY A 121 18.09 2.35 22.70
C GLY A 121 17.75 3.71 23.31
N ASP A 122 16.62 3.74 23.99
CA ASP A 122 16.07 4.88 24.74
C ASP A 122 15.93 4.60 26.25
N GLY A 123 16.59 3.53 26.71
CA GLY A 123 16.43 2.97 28.06
C GLY A 123 15.49 1.77 28.13
N GLY A 124 14.81 1.42 27.03
CA GLY A 124 14.07 0.17 26.86
C GLY A 124 14.92 -1.01 26.37
N GLU A 125 14.24 -2.08 25.95
CA GLU A 125 14.88 -3.24 25.34
C GLU A 125 15.34 -2.95 23.92
N VAL A 126 16.52 -3.47 23.57
CA VAL A 126 17.14 -3.33 22.26
C VAL A 126 17.28 -4.71 21.63
N TYR A 127 16.98 -4.77 20.34
CA TYR A 127 17.00 -5.97 19.53
C TYR A 127 17.88 -5.77 18.30
N LYS A 128 18.19 -6.86 17.59
CA LYS A 128 18.72 -6.79 16.23
C LYS A 128 17.61 -7.08 15.23
N ALA A 129 17.68 -6.44 14.07
CA ALA A 129 16.82 -6.71 12.92
C ALA A 129 17.70 -7.10 11.72
N TYR A 130 17.77 -8.39 11.41
CA TYR A 130 18.55 -8.93 10.29
C TYR A 130 17.85 -8.67 8.97
N VAL A 131 18.52 -7.93 8.07
CA VAL A 131 17.95 -7.39 6.84
C VAL A 131 17.41 -8.52 5.95
N GLN A 132 16.15 -8.38 5.53
CA GLN A 132 15.43 -9.41 4.78
C GLN A 132 15.94 -9.67 3.37
N LYS A 133 16.33 -8.62 2.63
CA LYS A 133 16.81 -8.73 1.24
C LYS A 133 18.32 -8.94 1.14
N ASP A 134 18.95 -9.31 2.25
CA ASP A 134 20.37 -9.67 2.29
C ASP A 134 20.53 -11.17 1.94
N PRO A 135 21.40 -11.54 0.98
CA PRO A 135 21.62 -12.93 0.55
C PRO A 135 22.16 -13.87 1.64
N LEU A 136 22.81 -13.34 2.68
CA LEU A 136 23.36 -14.09 3.81
C LEU A 136 22.37 -14.29 4.95
N ASN A 137 21.22 -13.61 4.89
CA ASN A 137 20.13 -13.73 5.84
C ASN A 137 18.97 -14.56 5.26
N VAL A 138 18.77 -15.78 5.74
CA VAL A 138 17.74 -16.70 5.23
C VAL A 138 16.91 -17.28 6.36
N TRP A 139 15.59 -17.22 6.24
CA TRP A 139 14.66 -17.89 7.15
C TRP A 139 13.34 -18.15 6.43
N GLN A 140 12.53 -19.03 7.03
CA GLN A 140 11.22 -19.38 6.47
C GLN A 140 10.27 -19.80 7.58
N ALA A 141 9.19 -19.04 7.76
CA ALA A 141 8.10 -19.36 8.66
C ALA A 141 7.38 -20.65 8.22
N ASP A 142 6.54 -21.19 9.10
CA ASP A 142 5.78 -22.39 8.78
C ASP A 142 4.88 -22.15 7.57
N ASN A 143 4.96 -23.06 6.61
CA ASN A 143 4.13 -23.05 5.43
C ASN A 143 3.71 -24.47 5.10
N PHE A 144 2.45 -24.65 4.74
CA PHE A 144 1.91 -25.99 4.55
C PHE A 144 0.75 -26.03 3.56
N MET A 145 0.71 -27.15 2.84
CA MET A 145 -0.40 -27.54 1.98
C MET A 145 -1.53 -28.11 2.82
N VAL A 146 -2.77 -27.83 2.45
CA VAL A 146 -3.96 -28.42 3.07
C VAL A 146 -4.76 -29.24 2.07
N ASN A 147 -5.36 -30.34 2.55
CA ASN A 147 -6.08 -31.30 1.71
C ASN A 147 -7.61 -31.09 1.70
N GLY A 148 -8.10 -29.99 2.27
CA GLY A 148 -9.53 -29.70 2.39
C GLY A 148 -9.82 -28.21 2.37
N PRO A 149 -11.11 -27.83 2.31
CA PRO A 149 -11.54 -26.45 2.10
C PRO A 149 -11.00 -25.52 3.18
N VAL A 150 -10.48 -24.38 2.74
CA VAL A 150 -10.00 -23.28 3.59
C VAL A 150 -11.03 -22.17 3.55
N ASN A 151 -11.65 -21.90 4.69
CA ASN A 151 -12.47 -20.72 4.85
C ASN A 151 -11.60 -19.55 5.32
N VAL A 152 -11.68 -18.42 4.63
CA VAL A 152 -11.01 -17.18 5.02
C VAL A 152 -11.71 -16.63 6.27
N ASP A 153 -10.92 -16.27 7.29
CA ASP A 153 -11.47 -15.62 8.49
C ASP A 153 -11.43 -14.10 8.34
N LEU A 154 -10.33 -13.55 7.79
CA LEU A 154 -10.18 -12.11 7.58
C LEU A 154 -9.68 -11.81 6.17
N ILE A 155 -10.19 -10.75 5.56
CA ILE A 155 -9.64 -10.12 4.35
C ILE A 155 -9.21 -8.70 4.66
N ASP A 156 -8.02 -8.34 4.21
CA ASP A 156 -7.38 -7.04 4.41
C ASP A 156 -7.14 -6.43 3.03
N TRP A 157 -7.82 -5.32 2.74
CA TRP A 157 -7.58 -4.50 1.57
C TRP A 157 -6.64 -3.38 2.00
N GLY A 158 -5.45 -3.29 1.40
CA GLY A 158 -4.42 -2.39 1.92
C GLY A 158 -4.91 -0.94 2.10
N ASP A 159 -4.52 -0.35 3.24
CA ASP A 159 -5.02 0.91 3.80
C ASP A 159 -5.16 2.08 2.81
N ASN A 160 -4.29 2.11 1.81
CA ASN A 160 -4.27 3.13 0.76
C ASN A 160 -5.57 3.22 -0.05
N LEU A 161 -6.28 2.10 -0.24
CA LEU A 161 -7.56 2.10 -0.95
C LEU A 161 -8.72 2.59 -0.08
N GLU A 162 -8.59 2.44 1.23
CA GLU A 162 -9.64 2.68 2.22
C GLU A 162 -9.54 4.05 2.90
N SER A 163 -8.44 4.78 2.68
CA SER A 163 -8.14 6.05 3.38
C SER A 163 -8.22 7.30 2.51
N ILE A 164 -8.03 7.20 1.18
CA ILE A 164 -7.96 8.38 0.29
C ILE A 164 -8.61 8.18 -1.08
N ASP A 165 -9.09 9.29 -1.64
CA ASP A 165 -9.45 9.39 -3.05
C ASP A 165 -8.20 9.65 -3.91
N TRP A 166 -8.20 9.12 -5.12
CA TRP A 166 -7.03 9.14 -5.99
C TRP A 166 -7.23 10.06 -7.19
N GLY A 167 -6.15 10.70 -7.66
CA GLY A 167 -6.21 11.53 -8.86
C GLY A 167 -6.07 10.69 -10.14
N ILE A 168 -6.57 11.20 -11.26
CA ILE A 168 -6.41 10.60 -12.60
C ILE A 168 -4.94 10.41 -13.06
N LYS A 169 -3.97 10.92 -12.29
CA LYS A 169 -2.53 10.79 -12.54
C LYS A 169 -1.81 9.88 -11.53
N SER A 170 -2.54 9.29 -10.60
CA SER A 170 -1.96 8.49 -9.53
C SER A 170 -1.49 7.13 -10.01
N GLN A 171 -0.57 6.56 -9.23
CA GLN A 171 -0.35 5.12 -9.18
C GLN A 171 -1.06 4.61 -7.93
N VAL A 172 -2.07 3.78 -8.13
CA VAL A 172 -2.89 3.23 -7.06
C VAL A 172 -2.40 1.81 -6.79
N ARG A 173 -1.91 1.57 -5.59
CA ARG A 173 -1.48 0.23 -5.16
C ARG A 173 -2.71 -0.52 -4.65
N THR A 174 -3.03 -1.64 -5.29
CA THR A 174 -4.07 -2.55 -4.86
C THR A 174 -3.42 -3.77 -4.23
N GLU A 175 -3.59 -3.91 -2.91
CA GLU A 175 -3.04 -5.01 -2.13
C GLU A 175 -4.18 -5.71 -1.40
N VAL A 176 -4.18 -7.05 -1.44
CA VAL A 176 -5.14 -7.87 -0.70
C VAL A 176 -4.37 -8.93 0.08
N VAL A 177 -4.78 -9.19 1.31
CA VAL A 177 -4.28 -10.29 2.13
C VAL A 177 -5.46 -11.09 2.68
N LEU A 178 -5.36 -12.41 2.62
CA LEU A 178 -6.34 -13.32 3.20
C LEU A 178 -5.72 -13.97 4.43
N TYR A 179 -6.47 -14.08 5.53
CA TYR A 179 -5.98 -14.69 6.76
C TYR A 179 -6.87 -15.84 7.24
N LYS A 180 -6.22 -16.78 7.92
CA LYS A 180 -6.83 -17.87 8.69
C LYS A 180 -6.32 -17.82 10.13
N ASN A 181 -7.23 -17.77 11.09
CA ASN A 181 -6.92 -17.99 12.49
C ASN A 181 -6.67 -19.49 12.73
N LEU A 182 -5.56 -19.79 13.39
CA LEU A 182 -5.08 -21.14 13.66
C LEU A 182 -5.43 -21.56 15.10
N LYS A 183 -5.77 -22.84 15.26
CA LYS A 183 -6.00 -23.42 16.60
C LYS A 183 -4.70 -23.79 17.31
N GLU A 184 -3.72 -24.20 16.52
CA GLU A 184 -2.39 -24.55 16.98
C GLU A 184 -1.43 -23.49 16.48
N THR A 185 -0.56 -23.01 17.37
CA THR A 185 0.44 -22.02 17.00
C THR A 185 1.51 -22.66 16.14
N VAL A 186 1.90 -21.99 15.07
CA VAL A 186 2.97 -22.40 14.16
C VAL A 186 4.11 -21.38 14.23
N THR A 187 5.23 -21.67 13.57
CA THR A 187 6.40 -20.81 13.55
C THR A 187 6.12 -19.53 12.78
N GLU A 188 6.08 -18.41 13.49
CA GLU A 188 6.06 -17.05 12.97
C GLU A 188 7.29 -16.33 13.50
N TYR A 189 7.98 -15.57 12.66
CA TYR A 189 9.13 -14.78 13.05
C TYR A 189 8.72 -13.33 13.27
N ALA A 190 9.15 -12.75 14.40
CA ALA A 190 8.94 -11.33 14.63
C ALA A 190 9.78 -10.52 13.63
N MET A 191 9.14 -9.53 13.00
CA MET A 191 9.75 -8.63 12.03
C MET A 191 9.75 -7.21 12.57
N ARG A 192 10.84 -6.48 12.33
CA ARG A 192 11.02 -5.10 12.79
C ARG A 192 11.35 -4.17 11.65
N HIS A 193 10.74 -2.98 11.68
CA HIS A 193 11.09 -1.91 10.77
C HIS A 193 12.46 -1.33 11.18
N ALA A 194 13.44 -1.45 10.31
CA ALA A 194 14.81 -1.01 10.55
C ALA A 194 15.13 0.34 9.93
N SER A 195 14.62 0.65 8.73
CA SER A 195 14.95 1.93 8.07
C SER A 195 14.03 2.24 6.89
N GLY A 196 14.10 3.49 6.42
CA GLY A 196 13.46 3.94 5.18
C GLY A 196 11.94 3.89 5.19
N TRP A 197 11.34 4.30 4.08
CA TRP A 197 9.89 4.30 3.86
C TRP A 197 9.59 4.01 2.39
N GLY A 198 8.42 3.45 2.12
CA GLY A 198 7.98 3.18 0.76
C GLY A 198 8.90 2.18 0.03
N VAL A 199 9.57 2.62 -1.04
CA VAL A 199 10.42 1.73 -1.85
C VAL A 199 11.77 1.40 -1.19
N ASP A 200 12.22 2.26 -0.28
CA ASP A 200 13.49 2.11 0.44
C ASP A 200 13.29 1.50 1.84
N GLU A 201 12.09 0.96 2.11
CA GLU A 201 11.73 0.38 3.40
C GLU A 201 12.53 -0.90 3.67
N ILE A 202 13.17 -0.95 4.84
CA ILE A 202 14.00 -2.07 5.30
C ILE A 202 13.36 -2.66 6.54
N HIS A 203 12.99 -3.94 6.46
CA HIS A 203 12.58 -4.75 7.61
C HIS A 203 13.53 -5.92 7.80
N GLY A 204 13.57 -6.43 9.03
CA GLY A 204 14.41 -7.58 9.35
C GLY A 204 13.85 -8.51 10.41
N LEU A 205 14.37 -9.74 10.39
CA LEU A 205 14.12 -10.76 11.41
C LEU A 205 14.64 -10.28 12.75
N GLN A 206 13.78 -10.29 13.77
CA GLN A 206 14.14 -9.86 15.11
C GLN A 206 14.87 -10.95 15.88
N THR A 207 15.98 -10.58 16.51
CA THR A 207 16.65 -11.37 17.55
C THR A 207 16.92 -10.51 18.77
N ASP A 208 17.15 -11.14 19.92
CA ASP A 208 17.81 -10.47 21.03
C ASP A 208 19.27 -10.11 20.65
N LEU A 209 20.00 -9.46 21.58
CA LEU A 209 21.39 -9.09 21.34
C LEU A 209 22.36 -10.28 21.27
N ASN A 210 21.94 -11.47 21.74
CA ASN A 210 22.71 -12.71 21.71
C ASN A 210 22.38 -13.60 20.50
N ASP A 211 21.61 -13.07 19.54
CA ASP A 211 21.17 -13.78 18.33
C ASP A 211 20.15 -14.89 18.60
N GLU A 212 19.46 -14.85 19.75
CA GLU A 212 18.29 -15.68 19.99
C GLU A 212 17.08 -15.10 19.26
N ILE A 213 16.45 -15.94 18.44
CA ILE A 213 15.31 -15.54 17.60
C ILE A 213 14.11 -15.13 18.46
N VAL A 214 13.48 -14.02 18.09
CA VAL A 214 12.18 -13.60 18.63
C VAL A 214 11.08 -14.10 17.69
N TYR A 215 10.14 -14.87 18.26
CA TYR A 215 9.01 -15.42 17.52
C TYR A 215 7.76 -14.54 17.68
N GLY A 216 6.96 -14.48 16.62
CA GLY A 216 5.61 -13.92 16.63
C GLY A 216 4.60 -14.85 17.31
N PRO A 217 3.33 -14.44 17.39
CA PRO A 217 2.29 -15.22 18.05
C PRO A 217 1.98 -16.55 17.37
N GLY A 218 2.14 -16.64 16.04
CA GLY A 218 1.97 -17.88 15.28
C GLY A 218 0.54 -18.41 15.25
N ASN A 219 -0.45 -17.62 15.68
CA ASN A 219 -1.85 -18.00 15.79
C ASN A 219 -2.68 -17.65 14.54
N GLN A 220 -2.03 -17.16 13.49
CA GLN A 220 -2.65 -16.80 12.22
C GLN A 220 -1.72 -17.14 11.06
N ALA A 221 -2.29 -17.47 9.91
CA ALA A 221 -1.57 -17.65 8.65
C ALA A 221 -2.21 -16.85 7.53
N THR A 222 -1.41 -16.38 6.58
CA THR A 222 -1.93 -15.91 5.29
C THR A 222 -2.41 -17.08 4.44
N ILE A 223 -3.35 -16.83 3.52
CA ILE A 223 -3.87 -17.85 2.60
C ILE A 223 -3.47 -17.48 1.17
N TYR A 224 -2.76 -18.39 0.51
CA TYR A 224 -2.49 -18.32 -0.92
C TYR A 224 -3.45 -19.23 -1.70
N SER A 225 -4.26 -18.61 -2.55
CA SER A 225 -5.14 -19.22 -3.53
C SER A 225 -4.60 -18.92 -4.93
N HIS A 226 -4.35 -19.97 -5.70
CA HIS A 226 -3.93 -19.85 -7.09
C HIS A 226 -5.09 -19.44 -8.01
N ASN A 227 -6.32 -19.45 -7.51
CA ASN A 227 -7.52 -19.02 -8.23
C ASN A 227 -7.88 -17.54 -8.01
N ALA A 228 -7.01 -16.77 -7.35
CA ALA A 228 -7.22 -15.34 -7.15
C ALA A 228 -7.19 -14.55 -8.47
N ARG A 229 -8.11 -13.60 -8.60
CA ARG A 229 -8.23 -12.67 -9.74
C ARG A 229 -8.56 -11.27 -9.25
N LEU A 230 -7.95 -10.29 -9.89
CA LEU A 230 -8.27 -8.87 -9.73
C LEU A 230 -8.96 -8.33 -10.97
N THR A 231 -10.10 -7.65 -10.76
CA THR A 231 -10.89 -6.98 -11.79
C THR A 231 -11.11 -5.51 -11.42
N ILE A 232 -10.95 -4.60 -12.39
CA ILE A 232 -11.22 -3.16 -12.23
C ILE A 232 -12.18 -2.73 -13.33
N GLN A 233 -13.31 -2.15 -12.93
CA GLN A 233 -14.38 -1.67 -13.82
C GLN A 233 -14.83 -0.27 -13.43
N LYS A 234 -15.14 0.57 -14.43
CA LYS A 234 -15.70 1.90 -14.17
C LYS A 234 -17.21 1.83 -13.97
N LEU A 235 -17.69 2.52 -12.94
CA LEU A 235 -19.11 2.80 -12.73
C LEU A 235 -19.51 4.06 -13.49
N ASN A 236 -20.66 3.99 -14.16
CA ASN A 236 -21.24 5.06 -14.97
C ASN A 236 -22.35 5.82 -14.23
N VAL A 237 -22.76 5.33 -13.06
CA VAL A 237 -23.70 5.94 -12.11
C VAL A 237 -23.00 6.22 -10.78
N ASN A 238 -23.65 6.95 -9.87
CA ASN A 238 -23.10 7.06 -8.52
C ASN A 238 -23.21 5.71 -7.83
N ARG A 239 -22.16 5.32 -7.08
CA ARG A 239 -22.12 4.04 -6.35
C ARG A 239 -23.30 3.84 -5.37
N GLU A 240 -23.83 4.94 -4.84
CA GLU A 240 -24.98 4.95 -3.92
C GLU A 240 -26.33 4.65 -4.62
N ASP A 241 -26.38 4.77 -5.95
CA ASP A 241 -27.57 4.53 -6.76
C ASP A 241 -27.64 3.08 -7.28
N ILE A 242 -26.66 2.23 -6.96
CA ILE A 242 -26.59 0.84 -7.41
C ILE A 242 -27.33 -0.06 -6.42
N GLU A 243 -28.35 -0.77 -6.91
CA GLU A 243 -29.03 -1.80 -6.14
C GLU A 243 -28.35 -3.16 -6.33
N GLU A 244 -28.45 -4.05 -5.33
CA GLU A 244 -27.84 -5.40 -5.37
C GLU A 244 -28.28 -6.22 -6.61
N SER A 245 -29.49 -5.99 -7.12
CA SER A 245 -30.02 -6.69 -8.30
C SER A 245 -29.52 -6.16 -9.64
N ASP A 246 -28.86 -5.01 -9.68
CA ASP A 246 -28.49 -4.34 -10.93
C ASP A 246 -27.32 -5.03 -11.62
N LEU A 247 -26.41 -5.59 -10.82
CA LEU A 247 -25.18 -6.23 -11.28
C LEU A 247 -25.16 -7.70 -10.87
N TYR A 248 -24.67 -8.56 -11.76
CA TYR A 248 -24.31 -9.93 -11.43
C TYR A 248 -22.89 -10.24 -11.87
N TRP A 249 -22.23 -11.11 -11.12
CA TRP A 249 -20.87 -11.53 -11.42
C TRP A 249 -20.84 -12.60 -12.50
N ILE A 250 -19.97 -12.43 -13.50
CA ILE A 250 -19.63 -13.46 -14.46
C ILE A 250 -18.17 -13.86 -14.23
N PRO A 251 -17.89 -15.09 -13.74
CA PRO A 251 -16.52 -15.57 -13.54
C PRO A 251 -15.67 -15.36 -14.78
N SER A 252 -14.41 -14.98 -14.60
CA SER A 252 -13.45 -14.59 -15.65
C SER A 252 -13.78 -13.37 -16.50
N LYS A 253 -15.00 -12.81 -16.42
CA LYS A 253 -15.38 -11.62 -17.19
C LYS A 253 -15.53 -10.37 -16.33
N GLY A 254 -16.06 -10.47 -15.12
CA GLY A 254 -16.35 -9.31 -14.27
C GLY A 254 -17.84 -9.10 -14.03
N TRP A 255 -18.18 -7.97 -13.41
CA TRP A 255 -19.56 -7.54 -13.22
C TRP A 255 -20.25 -7.25 -14.55
N SER A 256 -21.53 -7.61 -14.66
CA SER A 256 -22.36 -7.34 -15.83
C SER A 256 -23.76 -6.94 -15.40
N GLU A 257 -24.39 -6.10 -16.22
CA GLU A 257 -25.74 -5.57 -15.96
C GLU A 257 -26.81 -6.64 -16.18
N THR A 258 -27.76 -6.72 -15.25
CA THR A 258 -28.97 -7.55 -15.40
C THR A 258 -29.80 -7.10 -16.61
N ASN A 259 -29.79 -5.81 -16.93
CA ASN A 259 -30.46 -5.24 -18.09
C ASN A 259 -29.55 -4.26 -18.85
N ARG A 260 -29.29 -4.57 -20.12
CA ARG A 260 -28.32 -3.88 -20.99
C ARG A 260 -28.69 -2.43 -21.35
N SER A 261 -29.83 -1.92 -20.88
CA SER A 261 -30.22 -0.52 -21.10
C SER A 261 -29.67 0.45 -20.07
N ASP A 262 -29.13 -0.06 -18.96
CA ASP A 262 -28.98 0.73 -17.75
C ASP A 262 -27.59 1.41 -17.68
N ASP A 263 -26.63 0.98 -18.51
CA ASP A 263 -25.29 1.59 -18.69
C ASP A 263 -24.67 1.98 -17.33
N ILE A 264 -24.69 1.02 -16.40
CA ILE A 264 -24.27 1.13 -15.00
C ILE A 264 -22.76 0.89 -14.88
N ILE A 265 -22.21 -0.04 -15.66
CA ILE A 265 -20.83 -0.49 -15.53
C ILE A 265 -20.18 -0.81 -16.87
N ASN A 266 -18.93 -0.36 -17.05
CA ASN A 266 -18.15 -0.68 -18.23
C ASN A 266 -17.62 -2.12 -18.20
N ASP A 267 -17.20 -2.61 -19.38
CA ASP A 267 -16.32 -3.77 -19.45
C ASP A 267 -15.01 -3.52 -18.65
N PRO A 268 -14.35 -4.56 -18.11
CA PRO A 268 -13.15 -4.36 -17.32
C PRO A 268 -12.00 -3.70 -18.08
N ILE A 269 -11.43 -2.67 -17.47
CA ILE A 269 -10.15 -2.09 -17.90
C ILE A 269 -8.97 -2.96 -17.46
N PHE A 270 -9.16 -3.72 -16.37
CA PHE A 270 -8.20 -4.69 -15.88
C PHE A 270 -8.94 -5.94 -15.41
N ASN A 271 -8.44 -7.11 -15.77
CA ASN A 271 -8.99 -8.39 -15.38
C ASN A 271 -7.89 -9.46 -15.55
N LYS A 272 -7.27 -9.87 -14.44
CA LYS A 272 -6.11 -10.77 -14.46
C LYS A 272 -6.13 -11.76 -13.31
N GLU A 273 -5.76 -13.00 -13.64
CA GLU A 273 -5.47 -14.07 -12.70
C GLU A 273 -4.07 -13.90 -12.11
N VAL A 274 -3.90 -14.30 -10.86
CA VAL A 274 -2.64 -14.21 -10.12
C VAL A 274 -1.46 -14.95 -10.77
N TYR A 275 -1.74 -16.01 -11.55
CA TYR A 275 -0.72 -16.86 -12.17
C TYR A 275 -0.35 -16.48 -13.60
N ASN A 276 -1.04 -15.51 -14.21
CA ASN A 276 -0.75 -15.04 -15.57
C ASN A 276 0.29 -13.91 -15.60
N ALA A 277 1.11 -13.77 -14.55
CA ALA A 277 2.09 -12.71 -14.39
C ALA A 277 3.36 -12.93 -15.23
N GLY A 278 3.94 -11.82 -15.71
CA GLY A 278 5.37 -11.71 -16.05
C GLY A 278 6.10 -10.91 -14.96
N ASP A 279 7.41 -10.70 -15.11
CA ASP A 279 8.18 -9.90 -14.14
C ASP A 279 8.02 -8.38 -14.39
N GLY A 280 7.81 -7.60 -13.32
CA GLY A 280 7.89 -6.14 -13.33
C GLY A 280 6.60 -5.37 -12.98
N PRO A 281 6.65 -4.03 -12.91
CA PRO A 281 5.51 -3.20 -12.55
C PRO A 281 4.40 -3.29 -13.62
N GLY A 282 3.19 -3.72 -13.20
CA GLY A 282 2.02 -3.83 -14.08
C GLY A 282 1.43 -5.24 -14.21
N PHE A 283 2.02 -6.22 -13.53
CA PHE A 283 1.41 -7.54 -13.35
C PHE A 283 0.69 -7.62 -12.01
N TYR A 284 -0.44 -8.32 -12.00
CA TYR A 284 -1.09 -8.74 -10.77
C TYR A 284 -0.49 -10.08 -10.37
N GLN A 285 0.13 -10.14 -9.21
CA GLN A 285 0.84 -11.32 -8.73
C GLN A 285 0.71 -11.46 -7.21
N ALA A 286 1.02 -12.66 -6.72
CA ALA A 286 1.25 -12.87 -5.30
C ALA A 286 2.75 -12.93 -5.01
N GLU A 287 3.17 -12.33 -3.90
CA GLU A 287 4.57 -12.33 -3.48
C GLU A 287 4.69 -12.27 -1.96
N VAL A 288 5.88 -12.62 -1.46
CA VAL A 288 6.26 -12.34 -0.09
C VAL A 288 6.62 -10.85 0.00
N ASN A 289 5.92 -10.08 0.82
CA ASN A 289 6.18 -8.65 0.99
C ASN A 289 7.32 -8.35 1.97
N VAL A 290 7.62 -7.07 2.20
CA VAL A 290 8.67 -6.64 3.14
C VAL A 290 8.36 -6.96 4.62
N LYS A 291 7.15 -7.36 4.98
CA LYS A 291 6.85 -7.89 6.33
C LYS A 291 6.93 -9.42 6.38
N GLY A 292 7.36 -10.06 5.29
CA GLY A 292 7.50 -11.50 5.20
C GLY A 292 6.18 -12.28 5.11
N LYS A 293 5.08 -11.65 4.66
CA LYS A 293 3.77 -12.30 4.47
C LYS A 293 3.38 -12.38 2.99
N ILE A 294 2.54 -13.35 2.63
CA ILE A 294 1.99 -13.43 1.26
C ILE A 294 0.93 -12.35 1.07
N ILE A 295 1.08 -11.57 0.00
CA ILE A 295 0.13 -10.55 -0.43
C ILE A 295 -0.20 -10.73 -1.92
N TYR A 296 -1.39 -10.32 -2.33
CA TYR A 296 -1.73 -10.15 -3.75
C TYR A 296 -1.58 -8.67 -4.10
N GLY A 297 -0.67 -8.33 -5.00
CA GLY A 297 -0.33 -6.96 -5.34
C GLY A 297 -0.54 -6.63 -6.81
N TYR A 298 -1.02 -5.42 -7.08
CA TYR A 298 -0.97 -4.79 -8.39
C TYR A 298 -0.83 -3.27 -8.25
N THR A 299 -0.01 -2.65 -9.10
CA THR A 299 0.09 -1.18 -9.17
C THR A 299 -0.69 -0.68 -10.37
N TRP A 300 -1.88 -0.15 -10.12
CA TRP A 300 -2.74 0.45 -11.12
C TRP A 300 -2.22 1.84 -11.52
N ASN A 301 -1.64 1.92 -12.71
CA ASN A 301 -1.25 3.20 -13.33
C ASN A 301 -2.48 3.90 -13.94
N VAL A 302 -3.21 4.66 -13.12
CA VAL A 302 -4.45 5.36 -13.52
C VAL A 302 -4.18 6.28 -14.70
N ARG A 303 -2.99 6.89 -14.80
CA ARG A 303 -2.62 7.76 -15.93
C ARG A 303 -2.71 7.04 -17.28
N GLN A 304 -2.46 5.74 -17.32
CA GLN A 304 -2.39 4.96 -18.55
C GLN A 304 -3.61 4.07 -18.77
N LEU A 305 -4.21 3.55 -17.71
CA LEU A 305 -5.31 2.60 -17.77
C LEU A 305 -6.51 3.18 -17.01
N ASN A 306 -7.41 3.88 -17.68
CA ASN A 306 -8.63 4.43 -17.07
C ASN A 306 -9.68 4.70 -18.15
N ASP A 307 -10.94 4.79 -17.72
CA ASP A 307 -12.09 5.25 -18.51
C ASP A 307 -12.54 6.66 -18.07
N GLY A 308 -11.61 7.47 -17.58
CA GLY A 308 -11.84 8.83 -17.10
C GLY A 308 -12.11 8.94 -15.60
N VAL A 309 -12.51 10.13 -15.19
CA VAL A 309 -12.90 10.47 -13.80
C VAL A 309 -14.21 9.78 -13.45
N GLY A 310 -14.37 9.40 -12.18
CA GLY A 310 -15.58 8.75 -11.67
C GLY A 310 -15.26 7.67 -10.64
N ASP A 311 -16.27 6.87 -10.33
CA ASP A 311 -16.13 5.76 -9.40
C ASP A 311 -15.72 4.48 -10.15
N TYR A 312 -14.88 3.68 -9.50
CA TYR A 312 -14.40 2.41 -10.03
C TYR A 312 -14.64 1.31 -9.01
N ARG A 313 -15.19 0.19 -9.47
CA ARG A 313 -15.29 -1.04 -8.69
C ARG A 313 -14.03 -1.86 -8.87
N ILE A 314 -13.35 -2.14 -7.76
CA ILE A 314 -12.21 -3.05 -7.68
C ILE A 314 -12.71 -4.34 -7.04
N THR A 315 -12.47 -5.47 -7.66
CA THR A 315 -12.97 -6.77 -7.21
C THR A 315 -11.85 -7.79 -7.13
N PHE A 316 -11.70 -8.39 -5.95
CA PHE A 316 -10.89 -9.57 -5.70
C PHE A 316 -11.80 -10.80 -5.67
N SER A 317 -11.55 -11.76 -6.55
CA SER A 317 -12.41 -12.95 -6.70
C SER A 317 -11.59 -14.23 -6.66
N LEU A 318 -12.22 -15.29 -6.15
CA LEU A 318 -11.66 -16.63 -6.09
C LEU A 318 -12.39 -17.53 -7.09
N ASP A 319 -11.79 -17.69 -8.28
CA ASP A 319 -12.44 -18.34 -9.42
C ASP A 319 -12.65 -19.85 -9.19
N ASN A 320 -13.89 -20.31 -9.35
CA ASN A 320 -14.22 -21.74 -9.28
C ASN A 320 -13.89 -22.53 -10.57
N GLN A 321 -13.49 -21.84 -11.64
CA GLN A 321 -13.12 -22.39 -12.95
C GLN A 321 -11.69 -21.98 -13.35
N GLY A 322 -10.82 -21.71 -12.37
CA GLY A 322 -9.43 -21.30 -12.62
C GLY A 322 -8.51 -22.45 -13.04
N ALA A 323 -7.19 -22.21 -12.98
CA ALA A 323 -6.17 -23.16 -13.46
C ALA A 323 -6.08 -24.44 -12.62
N VAL A 324 -6.50 -24.38 -11.35
CA VAL A 324 -6.48 -25.51 -10.41
C VAL A 324 -7.82 -25.57 -9.67
N PRO A 325 -8.20 -26.72 -9.09
CA PRO A 325 -9.42 -26.82 -8.30
C PRO A 325 -9.44 -25.79 -7.15
N LEU A 326 -10.52 -25.01 -7.07
CA LEU A 326 -10.72 -24.04 -5.99
C LEU A 326 -10.92 -24.75 -4.65
N ASN A 327 -10.19 -24.30 -3.64
CA ASN A 327 -10.25 -24.83 -2.28
C ASN A 327 -10.26 -23.72 -1.21
N THR A 328 -10.55 -22.48 -1.62
CA THR A 328 -10.56 -21.28 -0.77
C THR A 328 -11.90 -20.58 -0.85
N PHE A 329 -12.51 -20.25 0.29
CA PHE A 329 -13.87 -19.74 0.34
C PHE A 329 -14.05 -18.63 1.37
N PHE A 330 -14.83 -17.61 1.01
CA PHE A 330 -15.46 -16.72 1.98
C PHE A 330 -16.72 -17.37 2.54
N ASN A 331 -17.07 -17.06 3.80
CA ASN A 331 -18.29 -17.52 4.43
C ASN A 331 -18.90 -16.42 5.32
N GLU A 332 -20.03 -16.74 5.97
CA GLU A 332 -20.75 -15.83 6.87
C GLU A 332 -19.94 -15.33 8.09
N TRP A 333 -18.76 -15.90 8.34
CA TRP A 333 -17.84 -15.54 9.43
C TRP A 333 -16.58 -14.84 8.92
N THR A 334 -16.43 -14.66 7.61
CA THR A 334 -15.34 -13.85 7.06
C THR A 334 -15.61 -12.39 7.38
N GLU A 335 -14.62 -11.71 7.94
CA GLU A 335 -14.67 -10.28 8.26
C GLU A 335 -13.65 -9.48 7.42
N ILE A 336 -13.95 -8.20 7.20
CA ILE A 336 -12.99 -7.25 6.63
C ILE A 336 -12.17 -6.67 7.77
N LEU A 337 -10.85 -6.76 7.66
CA LEU A 337 -9.92 -6.10 8.54
C LEU A 337 -9.87 -4.63 8.13
N LEU A 338 -10.39 -3.75 8.99
CA LEU A 338 -10.39 -2.32 8.76
C LEU A 338 -9.12 -1.69 9.35
N PRO A 339 -8.52 -0.69 8.70
CA PRO A 339 -7.44 0.08 9.27
C PRO A 339 -7.96 0.93 10.44
N ASP A 340 -7.11 1.13 11.44
CA ASP A 340 -7.45 1.89 12.66
C ASP A 340 -8.02 3.29 12.35
N GLU A 341 -7.55 3.93 11.27
CA GLU A 341 -8.04 5.23 10.84
C GLU A 341 -9.50 5.18 10.38
N LEU A 342 -9.86 4.15 9.60
CA LEU A 342 -11.21 3.95 9.11
C LEU A 342 -12.13 3.54 10.25
N GLU A 343 -11.69 2.67 11.16
CA GLU A 343 -12.46 2.29 12.35
C GLU A 343 -12.78 3.52 13.21
N ARG A 344 -11.79 4.40 13.43
CA ARG A 344 -11.98 5.66 14.15
C ARG A 344 -12.92 6.61 13.41
N ALA A 345 -12.72 6.82 12.10
CA ALA A 345 -13.57 7.68 11.29
C ALA A 345 -15.04 7.21 11.32
N LEU A 346 -15.27 5.89 11.20
CA LEU A 346 -16.59 5.27 11.32
C LEU A 346 -17.21 5.50 12.70
N ALA A 347 -16.43 5.29 13.77
CA ALA A 347 -16.90 5.48 15.14
C ALA A 347 -17.24 6.95 15.45
N GLU A 348 -16.52 7.88 14.85
CA GLU A 348 -16.70 9.33 15.03
C GLU A 348 -17.69 9.95 14.03
N GLY A 349 -18.16 9.18 13.04
CA GLY A 349 -19.07 9.64 12.00
C GLY A 349 -18.43 10.67 11.06
N GLU A 350 -17.11 10.57 10.87
CA GLU A 350 -16.38 11.39 9.91
C GLU A 350 -16.66 10.96 8.47
N GLU A 351 -16.41 11.86 7.52
CA GLU A 351 -16.52 11.55 6.10
C GLU A 351 -15.44 10.53 5.73
N ILE A 352 -15.88 9.32 5.37
CA ILE A 352 -15.01 8.27 4.86
C ILE A 352 -14.51 8.68 3.48
N ARG A 353 -13.19 8.67 3.32
CA ARG A 353 -12.51 8.87 2.03
C ARG A 353 -12.03 7.51 1.55
N GLY A 354 -11.96 7.30 0.23
CA GLY A 354 -11.59 5.99 -0.32
C GLY A 354 -12.79 5.04 -0.47
N GLY A 355 -12.51 3.73 -0.46
CA GLY A 355 -13.50 2.68 -0.62
C GLY A 355 -13.86 1.99 0.69
N VAL A 356 -15.08 1.44 0.73
CA VAL A 356 -15.51 0.50 1.78
C VAL A 356 -15.61 -0.87 1.12
N ALA A 357 -14.92 -1.86 1.69
CA ALA A 357 -14.99 -3.22 1.19
C ALA A 357 -16.31 -3.90 1.55
N GLU A 358 -16.75 -4.78 0.67
CA GLU A 358 -17.91 -5.64 0.80
C GLU A 358 -17.53 -7.08 0.45
N ILE A 359 -18.24 -8.05 1.02
CA ILE A 359 -18.05 -9.49 0.74
C ILE A 359 -19.32 -10.02 0.07
N ASP A 360 -19.17 -10.61 -1.12
CA ASP A 360 -20.21 -11.37 -1.81
C ASP A 360 -19.90 -12.87 -1.68
N LEU A 361 -20.61 -13.50 -0.75
CA LEU A 361 -20.46 -14.93 -0.46
C LEU A 361 -20.95 -15.82 -1.60
N ALA A 362 -21.96 -15.37 -2.35
CA ALA A 362 -22.54 -16.17 -3.43
C ALA A 362 -21.56 -16.34 -4.59
N ASN A 363 -20.76 -15.30 -4.85
CA ASN A 363 -19.77 -15.28 -5.93
C ASN A 363 -18.33 -15.50 -5.46
N ASN A 364 -18.11 -15.73 -4.16
CA ASN A 364 -16.80 -15.95 -3.55
C ASN A 364 -15.80 -14.82 -3.87
N LEU A 365 -16.24 -13.59 -3.65
CA LEU A 365 -15.47 -12.39 -3.95
C LEU A 365 -15.62 -11.32 -2.86
N SER A 366 -14.71 -10.37 -2.86
CA SER A 366 -14.83 -9.10 -2.16
C SER A 366 -14.59 -7.97 -3.14
N TYR A 367 -15.24 -6.84 -2.94
CA TYR A 367 -15.06 -5.66 -3.79
C TYR A 367 -15.14 -4.39 -2.98
N MET A 368 -14.66 -3.30 -3.56
CA MET A 368 -14.88 -1.95 -3.06
C MET A 368 -15.00 -0.98 -4.23
N ASP A 369 -15.70 0.11 -3.99
CA ASP A 369 -15.80 1.21 -4.95
C ASP A 369 -14.90 2.37 -4.49
N ILE A 370 -14.03 2.86 -5.36
CA ILE A 370 -13.13 3.99 -5.08
C ILE A 370 -13.36 5.15 -6.05
N ARG A 371 -13.05 6.38 -5.63
CA ARG A 371 -13.20 7.57 -6.48
C ARG A 371 -11.88 7.96 -7.15
N ILE A 372 -11.93 8.16 -8.46
CA ILE A 372 -10.88 8.82 -9.23
C ILE A 372 -11.29 10.26 -9.54
N LEU A 373 -10.52 11.21 -9.01
CA LEU A 373 -10.74 12.65 -9.11
C LEU A 373 -10.07 13.26 -10.36
N PRO A 374 -10.63 14.36 -10.90
CA PRO A 374 -9.99 15.10 -11.99
C PRO A 374 -8.64 15.65 -11.55
N LYS A 375 -7.82 16.03 -12.53
CA LYS A 375 -6.60 16.80 -12.26
C LYS A 375 -7.00 18.09 -11.52
N THR A 376 -6.55 18.25 -10.29
CA THR A 376 -6.52 19.56 -9.65
C THR A 376 -5.58 20.44 -10.48
N THR A 377 -6.15 21.30 -11.32
CA THR A 377 -5.41 22.46 -11.80
C THR A 377 -5.18 23.31 -10.56
N GLY A 378 -3.95 23.34 -10.06
CA GLY A 378 -3.56 24.38 -9.11
C GLY A 378 -4.04 25.70 -9.69
N ASN A 379 -4.86 26.43 -8.93
CA ASN A 379 -5.18 27.82 -9.20
C ASN A 379 -3.87 28.62 -9.06
N GLY A 380 -3.01 28.53 -10.06
CA GLY A 380 -2.04 29.57 -10.35
C GLY A 380 -2.86 30.81 -10.67
N GLY A 381 -2.74 31.82 -9.82
CA GLY A 381 -3.43 33.10 -9.96
C GLY A 381 -3.17 33.68 -11.34
N GLY A 382 -4.08 33.42 -12.27
CA GLY A 382 -4.19 34.10 -13.54
C GLY A 382 -4.62 35.52 -13.26
N ASN A 383 -3.63 36.41 -13.14
CA ASN A 383 -3.83 37.84 -13.07
C ASN A 383 -4.67 38.26 -14.27
N SER A 384 -5.92 38.65 -13.99
CA SER A 384 -6.88 39.12 -14.98
C SER A 384 -6.27 40.25 -15.78
N GLY A 385 -6.22 40.07 -17.10
CA GLY A 385 -5.84 41.11 -18.04
C GLY A 385 -6.74 42.33 -17.90
N GLY A 386 -6.17 43.42 -17.40
CA GLY A 386 -6.67 44.78 -17.54
C GLY A 386 -5.93 45.48 -18.68
N GLY A 387 -6.21 45.07 -19.91
CA GLY A 387 -5.73 45.77 -21.10
C GLY A 387 -6.48 47.08 -21.27
N ASN A 388 -5.86 48.20 -20.92
CA ASN A 388 -6.32 49.53 -21.29
C ASN A 388 -5.47 50.03 -22.46
N GLY A 389 -6.08 50.02 -23.65
CA GLY A 389 -5.50 50.60 -24.86
C GLY A 389 -5.65 52.12 -24.87
N ASN A 390 -4.53 52.80 -25.12
CA ASN A 390 -4.42 54.11 -25.76
C ASN A 390 -2.91 54.28 -26.03
N GLY A 391 -2.39 54.42 -27.24
CA GLY A 391 -2.89 55.16 -28.37
C GLY A 391 -1.82 56.19 -28.74
N GLY A 392 -1.01 55.89 -29.77
CA GLY A 392 -0.36 56.89 -30.61
C GLY A 392 1.08 57.32 -30.27
N GLY A 393 1.96 57.16 -31.27
CA GLY A 393 2.78 58.30 -31.71
C GLY A 393 4.29 58.28 -31.42
N ASN A 394 5.03 57.68 -32.35
CA ASN A 394 6.12 58.30 -33.13
C ASN A 394 7.38 58.89 -32.45
N SER A 395 8.55 58.43 -32.95
CA SER A 395 9.89 59.05 -32.94
C SER A 395 10.52 59.32 -31.56
N GLY A 396 11.79 59.07 -31.28
CA GLY A 396 12.99 58.98 -32.10
C GLY A 396 14.09 59.73 -31.35
N GLY A 397 15.27 59.11 -31.21
CA GLY A 397 16.53 59.80 -30.94
C GLY A 397 16.86 60.16 -29.48
N GLY A 398 17.94 59.55 -28.99
CA GLY A 398 19.15 60.32 -28.68
C GLY A 398 19.34 60.90 -27.27
N HIS A 399 20.34 60.32 -26.60
CA HIS A 399 21.37 60.96 -25.74
C HIS A 399 20.98 61.57 -24.39
N GLY A 400 21.82 61.25 -23.39
CA GLY A 400 22.34 62.28 -22.49
C GLY A 400 22.37 61.90 -21.02
N ASN A 401 23.56 61.44 -20.60
CA ASN A 401 24.13 61.39 -19.24
C ASN A 401 23.62 60.35 -18.24
#